data_AF-A0A150L9W6-F1
#
_entry.id   AF-A0A150L9W6-F1
#
_cell.length_a   1.000
_cell.length_b   1.000
_cell.length_c   1.000
_cell.angle_alpha   90.00
_cell.angle_beta   90.00
_cell.angle_gamma   90.00
#
_symmetry.space_group_name_H-M   'P 1'
#
loop_
_entity.id
_entity.type
_entity.pdbx_description
1 polymer ?
#
loop_
_entity_poly.entity_id
_entity_poly.type
_entity_poly.pdbx_seq_one_letter_code
_entity_poly.pdbx_strand_id
1 'polypeptide(L)'
;MYYLISLFALTLNPFIWKNYYKVKAFLYFQGLRLIAGIVITFVLTYFGLIDHTWEAFISYGLYIIGIFFILDILFIKVKYGALTPLLGFAFIIGGLYFTFIYPITITNDKYEFVKQKVTVAKKDVSAIDEKHIPVVPEKYARYRSEKLIGELKHSSYYDLGESTIQKIDNHLYWVTPIEYTGFFKWFKGDKVPGYIKMSAEDERAEAELVKVDMTYVPSAFFNKDVKRHVRSIHKDMILLDVSFEPDDNDHPYYVIPYGKYEKFRNIIDVKGIYLVDPVTGSTKDYPIDKLPDFIDHAIPTTVAEDWNEWYGKYVHGFWNSLFSQEDVMVPTEWEDIDEVNGVFNEDLQLHWFTDFTRPKSGSGSMVSYSILNARTGKFTFYTEGNGLLNGKSAMNVAEKTFRANKYEAGTPILYTIYGQFTWVVPLMDSNHVFRQMMLINAKDEKVYSTGDTKRSLFDDYKYAIATKLGKDETTPTDKALLKSQKGIVSHVYKAETDRGTAVKFMIKGNDKIFVVQSTDFPYSIFIEKGMSVEFNYIDTEETIASVNGEFKINE
;
A
#
# COMPACT_ATOMS: atom_id res chain seq x y z
N MET A 1 -12.40 -28.65 -22.94
CA MET A 1 -13.58 -28.58 -22.06
C MET A 1 -14.15 -27.16 -21.99
N TYR A 2 -13.37 -26.13 -21.68
CA TYR A 2 -13.89 -24.74 -21.58
C TYR A 2 -14.47 -24.18 -22.88
N TYR A 3 -13.87 -24.46 -24.05
CA TYR A 3 -14.45 -24.07 -25.34
C TYR A 3 -15.81 -24.72 -25.65
N LEU A 4 -16.25 -25.75 -24.92
CA LEU A 4 -17.61 -26.28 -25.05
C LEU A 4 -18.66 -25.25 -24.62
N ILE A 5 -18.26 -24.24 -23.84
CA ILE A 5 -19.12 -23.10 -23.49
C ILE A 5 -19.57 -22.34 -24.74
N SER A 6 -18.78 -22.31 -25.81
CA SER A 6 -19.18 -21.66 -27.06
C SER A 6 -20.42 -22.32 -27.70
N LEU A 7 -20.78 -23.55 -27.31
CA LEU A 7 -22.00 -24.19 -27.76
C LEU A 7 -23.26 -23.51 -27.22
N PHE A 8 -23.18 -22.82 -26.06
CA PHE A 8 -24.28 -21.98 -25.57
C PHE A 8 -24.54 -20.76 -26.45
N ALA A 9 -23.61 -20.43 -27.37
CA ALA A 9 -23.86 -19.42 -28.38
C ALA A 9 -24.90 -19.87 -29.41
N LEU A 10 -25.12 -21.18 -29.60
CA LEU A 10 -26.12 -21.70 -30.54
C LEU A 10 -27.54 -21.47 -30.03
N THR A 11 -28.52 -21.44 -30.93
CA THR A 11 -29.93 -21.54 -30.55
C THR A 11 -30.16 -22.90 -29.90
N LEU A 12 -30.63 -22.93 -28.65
CA LEU A 12 -30.89 -24.18 -27.94
C LEU A 12 -32.36 -24.61 -27.98
N ASN A 13 -33.25 -23.80 -28.56
CA ASN A 13 -34.67 -24.10 -28.66
C ASN A 13 -34.94 -25.15 -29.76
N PRO A 14 -35.38 -26.38 -29.41
CA PRO A 14 -35.59 -27.44 -30.40
C PRO A 14 -36.73 -27.15 -31.38
N PHE A 15 -37.71 -26.31 -31.01
CA PHE A 15 -38.80 -25.93 -31.91
C PHE A 15 -38.32 -25.02 -33.04
N ILE A 16 -37.34 -24.13 -32.75
CA ILE A 16 -36.70 -23.31 -33.78
C ILE A 16 -35.94 -24.22 -34.75
N TRP A 17 -35.16 -25.18 -34.24
CA TRP A 17 -34.47 -26.15 -35.09
C TRP A 17 -35.43 -26.97 -35.95
N LYS A 18 -36.53 -27.47 -35.39
CA LYS A 18 -37.53 -28.23 -36.15
C LYS A 18 -38.07 -27.46 -37.35
N ASN A 19 -38.24 -26.14 -37.21
CA ASN A 19 -38.79 -25.28 -38.26
C ASN A 19 -37.72 -24.80 -39.26
N TYR A 20 -36.46 -24.65 -38.84
CA TYR A 20 -35.43 -23.99 -39.64
C TYR A 20 -34.20 -24.85 -40.01
N TYR A 21 -34.10 -26.12 -39.59
CA TYR A 21 -32.90 -26.94 -39.86
C TYR A 21 -32.55 -27.12 -41.35
N LYS A 22 -33.53 -27.00 -42.26
CA LYS A 22 -33.31 -27.06 -43.71
C LYS A 22 -33.01 -25.69 -44.35
N VAL A 23 -33.15 -24.60 -43.59
CA VAL A 23 -32.96 -23.24 -44.10
C VAL A 23 -31.48 -22.88 -44.05
N LYS A 24 -30.85 -22.72 -45.22
CA LYS A 24 -29.41 -22.40 -45.32
C LYS A 24 -29.02 -21.16 -44.51
N ALA A 25 -29.80 -20.09 -44.59
CA ALA A 25 -29.55 -18.86 -43.84
C ALA A 25 -29.53 -19.08 -42.31
N PHE A 26 -30.40 -19.97 -41.79
CA PHE A 26 -30.38 -20.33 -40.38
C PHE A 26 -29.12 -21.10 -40.01
N LEU A 27 -28.70 -22.08 -40.81
CA LEU A 27 -27.45 -22.81 -40.58
C LEU A 27 -26.22 -21.89 -40.61
N TYR A 28 -26.16 -20.93 -41.56
CA TYR A 28 -25.12 -19.91 -41.59
C TYR A 28 -25.14 -19.02 -40.34
N PHE A 29 -26.32 -18.60 -39.89
CA PHE A 29 -26.48 -17.82 -38.66
C PHE A 29 -25.97 -18.59 -37.43
N GLN A 30 -26.28 -19.89 -37.31
CA GLN A 30 -25.76 -20.73 -36.23
C GLN A 30 -24.23 -20.90 -36.32
N GLY A 31 -23.68 -21.05 -37.53
CA GLY A 31 -22.23 -21.08 -37.75
C GLY A 31 -21.55 -19.78 -37.30
N LEU A 32 -22.11 -18.62 -37.65
CA LEU A 32 -21.60 -17.32 -37.21
C LEU A 32 -21.67 -17.15 -35.69
N ARG A 33 -22.76 -17.59 -35.06
CA ARG A 33 -22.91 -17.57 -33.60
C ARG A 33 -21.87 -18.44 -32.90
N LEU A 34 -21.61 -19.64 -33.42
CA LEU A 34 -20.59 -20.53 -32.87
C LEU A 34 -19.19 -19.91 -32.98
N ILE A 35 -18.85 -19.34 -34.15
CA ILE A 35 -17.56 -18.65 -34.36
C ILE A 35 -17.44 -17.48 -33.37
N ALA A 36 -18.49 -16.65 -33.25
CA ALA A 36 -18.50 -15.55 -32.29
C ALA A 36 -18.32 -16.05 -30.84
N GLY A 37 -19.00 -17.12 -30.45
CA GLY A 37 -18.83 -17.74 -29.13
C GLY A 37 -17.40 -18.24 -28.86
N ILE A 38 -16.77 -18.87 -29.86
CA ILE A 38 -15.36 -19.33 -29.77
C ILE A 38 -14.44 -18.11 -29.64
N VAL A 39 -14.63 -17.09 -30.49
CA VAL A 39 -13.80 -15.87 -30.46
C VAL A 39 -13.94 -15.14 -29.13
N ILE A 40 -15.16 -14.96 -28.62
CA ILE A 40 -15.39 -14.34 -27.30
C ILE A 40 -14.72 -15.16 -26.20
N THR A 41 -14.88 -16.49 -26.21
CA THR A 41 -14.24 -17.36 -25.21
C THR A 41 -12.71 -17.27 -25.28
N PHE A 42 -12.15 -17.26 -26.49
CA PHE A 42 -10.71 -17.07 -26.72
C PHE A 42 -10.24 -15.72 -26.19
N VAL A 43 -10.95 -14.63 -26.50
CA VAL A 43 -10.59 -13.29 -26.04
C VAL A 43 -10.62 -13.21 -24.52
N LEU A 44 -11.66 -13.75 -23.87
CA LEU A 44 -11.81 -13.72 -22.42
C LEU A 44 -10.75 -14.56 -21.69
N THR A 45 -10.49 -15.78 -22.17
CA THR A 45 -9.55 -16.71 -21.52
C THR A 45 -8.10 -16.35 -21.84
N TYR A 46 -7.80 -16.03 -23.10
CA TYR A 46 -6.45 -15.69 -23.52
C TYR A 46 -6.13 -14.25 -23.17
N PHE A 47 -6.83 -13.24 -23.70
CA PHE A 47 -6.51 -11.83 -23.46
C PHE A 47 -6.99 -11.31 -22.10
N GLY A 48 -8.20 -11.68 -21.68
CA GLY A 48 -8.75 -11.27 -20.38
C GLY A 48 -8.16 -12.03 -19.18
N LEU A 49 -7.37 -13.08 -19.42
CA LEU A 49 -6.74 -13.91 -18.39
C LEU A 49 -7.73 -14.41 -17.32
N ILE A 50 -8.99 -14.63 -17.71
CA ILE A 50 -10.04 -15.09 -16.81
C ILE A 50 -9.74 -16.54 -16.39
N ASP A 51 -9.87 -16.79 -15.09
CA ASP A 51 -9.72 -18.11 -14.49
C ASP A 51 -10.80 -19.09 -14.94
N HIS A 52 -10.46 -20.37 -14.96
CA HIS A 52 -11.35 -21.44 -15.43
C HIS A 52 -12.24 -22.00 -14.31
N THR A 53 -12.72 -21.11 -13.43
CA THR A 53 -13.60 -21.48 -12.31
C THR A 53 -15.07 -21.40 -12.70
N TRP A 54 -15.94 -22.04 -11.91
CA TRP A 54 -17.39 -21.96 -12.14
C TRP A 54 -17.91 -20.55 -11.82
N GLU A 55 -17.28 -19.86 -10.86
CA GLU A 55 -17.58 -18.48 -10.49
C GLU A 55 -17.34 -17.55 -11.69
N ALA A 56 -16.17 -17.65 -12.33
CA ALA A 56 -15.87 -16.91 -13.55
C ALA A 56 -16.88 -17.23 -14.67
N PHE A 57 -17.17 -18.52 -14.87
CA PHE A 57 -18.15 -18.93 -15.88
C PHE A 57 -19.52 -18.27 -15.64
N ILE A 58 -20.00 -18.19 -14.40
CA ILE A 58 -21.27 -17.53 -14.11
C ILE A 58 -21.16 -16.01 -14.28
N SER A 59 -20.13 -15.37 -13.73
CA SER A 59 -19.97 -13.91 -13.76
C SER A 59 -19.94 -13.35 -15.18
N TYR A 60 -19.17 -13.98 -16.07
CA TYR A 60 -19.03 -13.52 -17.46
C TYR A 60 -20.03 -14.22 -18.39
N GLY A 61 -20.31 -15.50 -18.16
CA GLY A 61 -21.16 -16.31 -19.02
C GLY A 61 -22.63 -15.92 -18.96
N LEU A 62 -23.17 -15.43 -17.84
CA LEU A 62 -24.56 -14.97 -17.77
C LEU A 62 -24.84 -13.87 -18.80
N TYR A 63 -23.93 -12.91 -18.94
CA TYR A 63 -24.05 -11.84 -19.93
C TYR A 63 -23.96 -12.36 -21.36
N ILE A 64 -22.97 -13.20 -21.64
CA ILE A 64 -22.71 -13.73 -22.99
C ILE A 64 -23.85 -14.64 -23.45
N ILE A 65 -24.25 -15.61 -22.62
CA ILE A 65 -25.34 -16.53 -22.88
C ILE A 65 -26.65 -15.73 -22.99
N GLY A 66 -26.87 -14.76 -22.11
CA GLY A 66 -28.03 -13.86 -22.15
C GLY A 66 -28.17 -13.14 -23.49
N ILE A 67 -27.09 -12.54 -24.00
CA ILE A 67 -27.06 -11.88 -25.31
C ILE A 67 -27.39 -12.86 -26.43
N PHE A 68 -26.76 -14.03 -26.48
CA PHE A 68 -27.04 -15.02 -27.53
C PHE A 68 -28.48 -15.53 -27.48
N PHE A 69 -29.05 -15.69 -26.29
CA PHE A 69 -30.44 -16.12 -26.14
C PHE A 69 -31.43 -15.03 -26.57
N ILE A 70 -31.14 -13.75 -26.31
CA ILE A 70 -31.94 -12.62 -26.80
C ILE A 70 -31.98 -12.60 -28.33
N LEU A 71 -30.90 -12.96 -29.02
CA LEU A 71 -30.86 -13.02 -30.49
C LEU A 71 -31.89 -14.00 -31.10
N ASP A 72 -32.40 -14.97 -30.34
CA ASP A 72 -33.48 -15.85 -30.81
C ASP A 72 -34.82 -15.11 -31.03
N ILE A 73 -34.92 -13.82 -30.65
CA ILE A 73 -36.09 -12.97 -30.93
C ILE A 73 -36.41 -12.91 -32.43
N LEU A 74 -35.41 -13.11 -33.29
CA LEU A 74 -35.56 -13.22 -34.74
C LEU A 74 -36.52 -14.37 -35.16
N PHE A 75 -36.70 -15.37 -34.30
CA PHE A 75 -37.54 -16.54 -34.53
C PHE A 75 -38.76 -16.59 -33.60
N ILE A 76 -39.15 -15.45 -33.00
CA ILE A 76 -40.24 -15.38 -32.00
C ILE A 76 -41.59 -15.94 -32.49
N LYS A 77 -41.82 -15.94 -33.80
CA LYS A 77 -43.05 -16.48 -34.43
C LYS A 77 -43.17 -18.00 -34.38
N VAL A 78 -42.10 -18.72 -34.02
CA VAL A 78 -42.15 -20.18 -33.82
C VAL A 78 -42.91 -20.52 -32.54
N LYS A 79 -43.56 -21.69 -32.51
CA LYS A 79 -44.15 -22.21 -31.27
C LYS A 79 -43.09 -22.25 -30.16
N TYR A 80 -43.36 -21.57 -29.05
CA TYR A 80 -42.40 -21.36 -27.94
C TYR A 80 -41.12 -20.59 -28.30
N GLY A 81 -41.12 -19.82 -29.40
CA GLY A 81 -39.96 -19.03 -29.84
C GLY A 81 -39.60 -17.88 -28.88
N ALA A 82 -40.58 -17.36 -28.12
CA ALA A 82 -40.35 -16.32 -27.11
C ALA A 82 -39.61 -16.81 -25.85
N LEU A 83 -39.55 -18.13 -25.60
CA LEU A 83 -38.97 -18.68 -24.38
C LEU A 83 -37.47 -18.37 -24.25
N THR A 84 -36.69 -18.54 -25.33
CA THR A 84 -35.25 -18.29 -25.28
C THR A 84 -34.89 -16.82 -25.06
N PRO A 85 -35.51 -15.83 -25.75
CA PRO A 85 -35.26 -14.41 -25.43
C PRO A 85 -35.63 -14.03 -24.00
N LEU A 86 -36.74 -14.55 -23.46
CA LEU A 86 -37.14 -14.31 -22.07
C LEU A 86 -36.10 -14.85 -21.08
N LEU A 87 -35.59 -16.07 -21.32
CA LEU A 87 -34.48 -16.62 -20.53
C LEU A 87 -33.21 -15.77 -20.68
N GLY A 88 -32.95 -15.26 -21.88
CA GLY A 88 -31.82 -14.37 -22.13
C GLY A 88 -31.90 -13.09 -21.29
N PHE A 89 -33.06 -12.42 -21.27
CA PHE A 89 -33.29 -11.27 -20.38
C PHE A 89 -33.15 -11.64 -18.90
N ALA A 90 -33.66 -12.80 -18.48
CA ALA A 90 -33.49 -13.28 -17.11
C ALA A 90 -32.01 -13.48 -16.73
N PHE A 91 -31.18 -13.98 -17.65
CA PHE A 91 -29.74 -14.10 -17.43
C PHE A 91 -29.03 -12.76 -17.33
N ILE A 92 -29.39 -11.77 -18.17
CA ILE A 92 -28.85 -10.41 -18.03
C ILE A 92 -29.24 -9.81 -16.67
N ILE A 93 -30.51 -9.93 -16.27
CA ILE A 93 -30.97 -9.44 -14.96
C ILE A 93 -30.24 -10.15 -13.82
N GLY A 94 -30.07 -11.47 -13.91
CA GLY A 94 -29.28 -12.26 -12.95
C GLY A 94 -27.82 -11.81 -12.88
N GLY A 95 -27.18 -11.55 -14.03
CA GLY A 95 -25.84 -10.98 -14.09
C GLY A 95 -25.76 -9.63 -13.39
N LEU A 96 -26.67 -8.71 -13.73
CA LEU A 96 -26.75 -7.39 -13.10
C LEU A 96 -26.95 -7.47 -11.59
N TYR A 97 -27.77 -8.43 -11.12
CA TYR A 97 -27.92 -8.69 -9.70
C TYR A 97 -26.59 -9.10 -9.05
N PHE A 98 -25.86 -10.05 -9.63
CA PHE A 98 -24.56 -10.47 -9.09
C PHE A 98 -23.48 -9.39 -9.14
N THR A 99 -23.53 -8.50 -10.14
CA THR A 99 -22.57 -7.39 -10.29
C THR A 99 -22.87 -6.22 -9.35
N PHE A 100 -24.13 -5.83 -9.17
CA PHE A 100 -24.47 -4.58 -8.47
C PHE A 100 -25.15 -4.80 -7.12
N ILE A 101 -25.97 -5.83 -6.96
CA ILE A 101 -26.79 -6.02 -5.76
C ILE A 101 -26.13 -7.00 -4.79
N TYR A 102 -25.63 -8.13 -5.27
CA TYR A 102 -25.02 -9.15 -4.42
C TYR A 102 -23.85 -8.63 -3.56
N PRO A 103 -22.90 -7.80 -4.06
CA PRO A 103 -21.80 -7.27 -3.25
C PRO A 103 -22.30 -6.46 -2.03
N ILE A 104 -23.45 -5.79 -2.17
CA ILE A 104 -24.10 -5.00 -1.11
C ILE A 104 -24.69 -5.92 -0.03
N THR A 105 -25.24 -7.07 -0.43
CA THR A 105 -25.88 -8.01 0.50
C THR A 105 -24.88 -8.73 1.40
N ILE A 106 -23.59 -8.74 1.06
CA ILE A 106 -22.53 -9.49 1.76
C ILE A 106 -21.53 -8.59 2.50
N THR A 107 -21.86 -7.31 2.73
CA THR A 107 -20.99 -6.38 3.50
C THR A 107 -20.61 -6.92 4.87
N ASN A 108 -21.55 -7.59 5.57
CA ASN A 108 -21.26 -8.24 6.84
C ASN A 108 -20.30 -9.44 6.69
N ASP A 109 -20.40 -10.20 5.58
CA ASP A 109 -19.46 -11.28 5.31
C ASP A 109 -18.05 -10.75 5.02
N LYS A 110 -17.94 -9.63 4.29
CA LYS A 110 -16.66 -8.93 4.04
C LYS A 110 -16.01 -8.48 5.35
N TYR A 111 -16.78 -7.84 6.23
CA TYR A 111 -16.32 -7.43 7.55
C TYR A 111 -15.85 -8.62 8.39
N GLU A 112 -16.67 -9.68 8.51
CA GLU A 112 -16.34 -10.87 9.31
C GLU A 112 -15.13 -11.64 8.75
N PHE A 113 -14.94 -11.68 7.42
CA PHE A 113 -13.76 -12.26 6.78
C PHE A 113 -12.47 -11.57 7.24
N VAL A 114 -12.45 -10.23 7.24
CA VAL A 114 -11.26 -9.47 7.67
C VAL A 114 -11.09 -9.54 9.18
N LYS A 115 -12.17 -9.37 9.95
CA LYS A 115 -12.16 -9.39 11.41
C LYS A 115 -11.52 -10.65 12.00
N GLN A 116 -11.66 -11.80 11.34
CA GLN A 116 -11.00 -13.06 11.77
C GLN A 116 -9.47 -13.01 11.66
N LYS A 117 -8.92 -12.14 10.81
CA LYS A 117 -7.48 -11.92 10.61
C LYS A 117 -6.94 -10.77 11.46
N VAL A 118 -7.82 -9.90 11.96
CA VAL A 118 -7.44 -8.68 12.72
C VAL A 118 -7.13 -8.99 14.17
N THR A 119 -5.97 -8.55 14.62
CA THR A 119 -5.65 -8.42 16.04
C THR A 119 -5.78 -6.95 16.45
N VAL A 120 -6.63 -6.66 17.43
CA VAL A 120 -6.77 -5.29 17.98
C VAL A 120 -5.73 -5.08 19.07
N ALA A 121 -4.88 -4.08 18.90
CA ALA A 121 -3.85 -3.70 19.84
C ALA A 121 -4.04 -2.24 20.29
N LYS A 122 -3.60 -1.94 21.52
CA LYS A 122 -3.63 -0.57 22.02
C LYS A 122 -2.45 0.24 21.52
N LYS A 123 -1.23 -0.27 21.65
CA LYS A 123 0.00 0.45 21.34
C LYS A 123 0.91 -0.39 20.46
N ASP A 124 1.51 0.24 19.45
CA ASP A 124 2.61 -0.36 18.71
C ASP A 124 3.87 -0.33 19.58
N VAL A 125 4.44 -1.51 19.80
CA VAL A 125 5.61 -1.69 20.67
C VAL A 125 6.91 -1.58 19.85
N SER A 126 6.84 -1.61 18.53
CA SER A 126 8.02 -1.48 17.67
C SER A 126 8.36 -0.01 17.40
N ALA A 127 9.44 0.46 18.03
CA ALA A 127 10.21 1.56 17.47
C ALA A 127 10.83 1.08 16.15
N ILE A 128 11.34 1.96 15.29
CA ILE A 128 12.23 1.55 14.19
C ILE A 128 13.61 2.15 14.43
N ASP A 129 14.67 1.44 14.04
CA ASP A 129 16.00 2.04 13.96
C ASP A 129 15.96 3.17 12.92
N GLU A 130 16.37 4.37 13.34
CA GLU A 130 16.48 5.53 12.48
C GLU A 130 17.22 5.18 11.20
N LYS A 131 18.29 4.38 11.29
CA LYS A 131 19.16 4.00 10.18
C LYS A 131 18.39 3.43 8.99
N HIS A 132 17.35 2.65 9.21
CA HIS A 132 16.63 1.92 8.17
C HIS A 132 15.30 2.57 7.74
N ILE A 133 14.95 3.73 8.29
CA ILE A 133 13.80 4.49 7.79
C ILE A 133 14.02 4.85 6.30
N PRO A 134 13.13 4.45 5.38
CA PRO A 134 13.22 4.83 3.99
C PRO A 134 12.93 6.33 3.86
N VAL A 135 13.87 7.05 3.27
CA VAL A 135 13.84 8.51 3.12
C VAL A 135 13.71 8.96 1.67
N VAL A 136 13.94 8.04 0.73
CA VAL A 136 13.87 8.31 -0.72
C VAL A 136 12.46 7.99 -1.21
N PRO A 137 11.72 8.97 -1.77
CA PRO A 137 10.40 8.72 -2.35
C PRO A 137 10.47 7.90 -3.63
N GLU A 138 9.44 7.11 -3.90
CA GLU A 138 9.31 6.35 -5.14
C GLU A 138 9.46 7.23 -6.39
N LYS A 139 8.74 8.36 -6.45
CA LYS A 139 8.80 9.29 -7.61
C LYS A 139 10.22 9.80 -7.86
N TYR A 140 11.00 10.04 -6.82
CA TYR A 140 12.41 10.43 -6.95
C TYR A 140 13.29 9.27 -7.40
N ALA A 141 13.09 8.07 -6.86
CA ALA A 141 13.79 6.87 -7.31
C ALA A 141 13.49 6.55 -8.79
N ARG A 142 12.24 6.72 -9.22
CA ARG A 142 11.82 6.62 -10.62
C ARG A 142 12.52 7.67 -11.48
N TYR A 143 12.52 8.93 -11.08
CA TYR A 143 13.24 10.01 -11.78
C TYR A 143 14.74 9.70 -11.98
N ARG A 144 15.39 9.11 -10.98
CA ARG A 144 16.81 8.71 -11.07
C ARG A 144 16.98 7.52 -12.03
N SER A 145 16.06 6.57 -12.00
CA SER A 145 16.04 5.40 -12.89
C SER A 145 15.82 5.79 -14.36
N GLU A 146 14.97 6.80 -14.64
CA GLU A 146 14.72 7.27 -16.01
C GLU A 146 15.99 7.79 -16.69
N LYS A 147 16.92 8.38 -15.94
CA LYS A 147 18.20 8.85 -16.47
C LYS A 147 19.06 7.70 -17.00
N LEU A 148 19.03 6.54 -16.32
CA LEU A 148 19.78 5.36 -16.74
C LEU A 148 19.18 4.67 -17.96
N ILE A 149 17.85 4.73 -18.15
CA ILE A 149 17.22 4.24 -19.39
C ILE A 149 17.74 4.99 -20.62
N GLY A 150 18.00 6.29 -20.50
CA GLY A 150 18.56 7.11 -21.58
C GLY A 150 19.91 6.60 -22.11
N GLU A 151 20.68 5.88 -21.28
CA GLU A 151 22.01 5.34 -21.62
C GLU A 151 21.95 3.96 -22.30
N LEU A 152 20.78 3.32 -22.30
CA LEU A 152 20.60 2.00 -22.90
C LEU A 152 20.69 2.06 -24.43
N LYS A 153 21.23 0.98 -25.02
CA LYS A 153 21.11 0.78 -26.46
C LYS A 153 19.63 0.63 -26.83
N HIS A 154 19.21 1.33 -27.88
CA HIS A 154 17.81 1.37 -28.30
C HIS A 154 16.85 1.83 -27.19
N SER A 155 17.27 2.77 -26.32
CA SER A 155 16.47 3.32 -25.21
C SER A 155 14.99 3.59 -25.56
N SER A 156 14.70 4.07 -26.77
CA SER A 156 13.32 4.24 -27.27
C SER A 156 12.44 2.98 -27.34
N TYR A 157 12.97 1.80 -27.02
CA TYR A 157 12.25 0.52 -27.00
C TYR A 157 11.75 0.21 -25.60
N TYR A 158 12.34 0.84 -24.59
CA TYR A 158 12.19 0.50 -23.19
C TYR A 158 11.63 1.66 -22.38
N ASP A 159 10.93 1.31 -21.31
CA ASP A 159 10.44 2.19 -20.26
C ASP A 159 10.67 1.53 -18.90
N LEU A 160 10.36 2.24 -17.83
CA LEU A 160 10.34 1.68 -16.48
C LEU A 160 8.96 1.07 -16.20
N GLY A 161 8.96 -0.17 -15.71
CA GLY A 161 7.78 -0.78 -15.10
C GLY A 161 7.46 -0.18 -13.73
N GLU A 162 6.60 -0.85 -12.97
CA GLU A 162 6.24 -0.43 -11.62
C GLU A 162 7.40 -0.60 -10.65
N SER A 163 7.66 0.41 -9.82
CA SER A 163 8.71 0.32 -8.80
C SER A 163 8.17 -0.39 -7.58
N THR A 164 8.99 -1.20 -6.93
CA THR A 164 8.65 -1.79 -5.64
C THR A 164 9.75 -1.51 -4.64
N ILE A 165 9.37 -1.32 -3.37
CA ILE A 165 10.34 -1.21 -2.28
C ILE A 165 10.47 -2.56 -1.61
N GLN A 166 11.71 -3.00 -1.42
CA GLN A 166 12.02 -4.29 -0.83
C GLN A 166 13.37 -4.26 -0.12
N LYS A 167 13.62 -5.27 0.70
CA LYS A 167 14.88 -5.52 1.37
C LYS A 167 15.74 -6.42 0.48
N ILE A 168 16.94 -5.95 0.14
CA ILE A 168 18.00 -6.73 -0.50
C ILE A 168 19.24 -6.59 0.38
N ASP A 169 19.82 -7.71 0.83
CA ASP A 169 21.04 -7.73 1.64
C ASP A 169 20.97 -6.77 2.86
N ASN A 170 19.88 -6.86 3.62
CA ASN A 170 19.59 -6.06 4.82
C ASN A 170 19.56 -4.53 4.61
N HIS A 171 19.35 -4.06 3.38
CA HIS A 171 19.12 -2.65 3.08
C HIS A 171 17.87 -2.51 2.21
N LEU A 172 17.19 -1.37 2.35
CA LEU A 172 15.98 -1.10 1.57
C LEU A 172 16.34 -0.49 0.21
N TYR A 173 15.78 -1.05 -0.86
CA TYR A 173 15.95 -0.60 -2.23
C TYR A 173 14.60 -0.41 -2.91
N TRP A 174 14.50 0.66 -3.69
CA TRP A 174 13.55 0.75 -4.79
C TRP A 174 14.10 -0.05 -5.96
N VAL A 175 13.34 -1.05 -6.43
CA VAL A 175 13.64 -1.83 -7.62
C VAL A 175 12.60 -1.57 -8.70
N THR A 176 13.08 -1.26 -9.90
CA THR A 176 12.23 -0.91 -11.04
C THR A 176 12.63 -1.76 -12.24
N PRO A 177 11.81 -2.73 -12.68
CA PRO A 177 12.10 -3.51 -13.87
C PRO A 177 12.06 -2.62 -15.11
N ILE A 178 12.88 -2.96 -16.09
CA ILE A 178 12.76 -2.36 -17.42
C ILE A 178 11.68 -3.12 -18.18
N GLU A 179 10.88 -2.42 -18.98
CA GLU A 179 9.75 -2.97 -19.72
C GLU A 179 9.78 -2.45 -21.16
N TYR A 180 9.06 -3.10 -22.09
CA TYR A 180 8.88 -2.61 -23.45
C TYR A 180 7.83 -1.49 -23.51
N THR A 181 8.08 -0.47 -24.32
CA THR A 181 7.13 0.64 -24.57
C THR A 181 5.95 0.27 -25.48
N GLY A 182 5.97 -0.91 -26.12
CA GLY A 182 4.83 -1.36 -26.93
C GLY A 182 5.13 -2.48 -27.93
N PHE A 183 4.09 -2.92 -28.64
CA PHE A 183 4.11 -4.12 -29.51
C PHE A 183 5.23 -4.15 -30.54
N PHE A 184 5.36 -3.09 -31.34
CA PHE A 184 6.38 -3.06 -32.39
C PHE A 184 7.80 -2.98 -31.83
N LYS A 185 7.94 -2.42 -30.63
CA LYS A 185 9.22 -2.30 -29.91
C LYS A 185 9.61 -3.65 -29.31
N TRP A 186 8.67 -4.35 -28.70
CA TRP A 186 8.82 -5.76 -28.31
C TRP A 186 9.14 -6.68 -29.48
N PHE A 187 8.46 -6.52 -30.63
CA PHE A 187 8.68 -7.38 -31.80
C PHE A 187 10.03 -7.17 -32.48
N LYS A 188 10.52 -5.92 -32.51
CA LYS A 188 11.82 -5.57 -33.12
C LYS A 188 12.99 -5.61 -32.13
N GLY A 189 12.69 -5.45 -30.85
CA GLY A 189 13.66 -5.35 -29.78
C GLY A 189 14.26 -6.69 -29.43
N ASP A 190 15.43 -6.60 -28.82
CA ASP A 190 16.03 -7.72 -28.10
C ASP A 190 15.28 -7.95 -26.78
N LYS A 191 15.82 -8.82 -25.93
CA LYS A 191 15.32 -9.03 -24.56
C LYS A 191 15.42 -7.73 -23.75
N VAL A 192 14.57 -7.60 -22.74
CA VAL A 192 14.66 -6.50 -21.78
C VAL A 192 16.02 -6.58 -21.07
N PRO A 193 16.77 -5.46 -20.96
CA PRO A 193 18.17 -5.49 -20.54
C PRO A 193 18.40 -5.54 -19.02
N GLY A 194 17.35 -5.70 -18.22
CA GLY A 194 17.45 -5.91 -16.76
C GLY A 194 16.52 -5.00 -15.97
N TYR A 195 17.01 -4.52 -14.83
CA TYR A 195 16.26 -3.64 -13.93
C TYR A 195 17.20 -2.62 -13.28
N ILE A 196 16.62 -1.61 -12.68
CA ILE A 196 17.35 -0.58 -11.94
C ILE A 196 17.03 -0.72 -10.47
N LYS A 197 18.04 -0.61 -9.61
CA LYS A 197 17.87 -0.51 -8.15
C LYS A 197 18.47 0.77 -7.62
N MET A 198 17.81 1.38 -6.64
CA MET A 198 18.29 2.60 -5.96
C MET A 198 18.03 2.46 -4.46
N SER A 199 18.98 2.91 -3.63
CA SER A 199 18.78 2.92 -2.19
C SER A 199 17.52 3.69 -1.81
N ALA A 200 16.68 3.09 -0.95
CA ALA A 200 15.56 3.77 -0.33
C ALA A 200 15.98 4.54 0.94
N GLU A 201 17.19 4.28 1.45
CA GLU A 201 17.70 4.79 2.74
C GLU A 201 18.66 5.98 2.60
N ASP A 202 19.26 6.19 1.42
CA ASP A 202 20.24 7.24 1.15
C ASP A 202 19.88 8.01 -0.14
N GLU A 203 19.51 9.27 0.01
CA GLU A 203 19.12 10.17 -1.07
C GLU A 203 20.27 10.52 -2.03
N ARG A 204 21.51 10.31 -1.61
CA ARG A 204 22.73 10.59 -2.37
C ARG A 204 23.26 9.38 -3.12
N ALA A 205 22.77 8.18 -2.80
CA ALA A 205 23.13 6.97 -3.51
C ALA A 205 22.79 7.08 -4.99
N GLU A 206 23.66 6.54 -5.84
CA GLU A 206 23.39 6.45 -7.26
C GLU A 206 22.45 5.26 -7.56
N ALA A 207 21.61 5.42 -8.57
CA ALA A 207 20.84 4.31 -9.09
C ALA A 207 21.80 3.39 -9.87
N GLU A 208 21.57 2.09 -9.79
CA GLU A 208 22.40 1.06 -10.42
C GLU A 208 21.58 0.26 -11.43
N LEU A 209 22.11 0.10 -12.65
CA LEU A 209 21.55 -0.79 -13.66
C LEU A 209 22.09 -2.21 -13.49
N VAL A 210 21.24 -3.13 -13.05
CA VAL A 210 21.55 -4.57 -13.01
C VAL A 210 21.20 -5.17 -14.37
N LYS A 211 22.22 -5.68 -15.06
CA LYS A 211 22.08 -6.17 -16.45
C LYS A 211 21.72 -7.65 -16.49
N VAL A 212 20.50 -7.95 -16.89
CA VAL A 212 20.00 -9.32 -17.10
C VAL A 212 19.03 -9.35 -18.26
N ASP A 213 19.22 -10.30 -19.19
CA ASP A 213 18.39 -10.45 -20.39
C ASP A 213 17.05 -11.13 -20.09
N MET A 214 16.02 -10.33 -19.81
CA MET A 214 14.68 -10.79 -19.44
C MET A 214 13.77 -10.98 -20.65
N THR A 215 13.14 -12.15 -20.74
CA THR A 215 12.24 -12.55 -21.84
C THR A 215 10.77 -12.52 -21.44
N TYR A 216 10.49 -12.93 -20.20
CA TYR A 216 9.14 -12.99 -19.64
C TYR A 216 8.93 -11.79 -18.74
N VAL A 217 8.20 -10.79 -19.24
CA VAL A 217 7.95 -9.52 -18.56
C VAL A 217 6.49 -9.10 -18.77
N PRO A 218 5.85 -8.37 -17.85
CA PRO A 218 4.49 -7.84 -17.99
C PRO A 218 4.20 -7.15 -19.33
N SER A 219 5.14 -6.36 -19.85
CA SER A 219 4.97 -5.63 -21.12
C SER A 219 5.16 -6.46 -22.40
N ALA A 220 5.62 -7.71 -22.27
CA ALA A 220 5.78 -8.58 -23.42
C ALA A 220 4.43 -9.11 -23.90
N PHE A 221 4.37 -9.58 -25.14
CA PHE A 221 3.12 -10.03 -25.76
C PHE A 221 3.01 -11.55 -25.82
N PHE A 222 1.76 -12.03 -25.90
CA PHE A 222 1.42 -13.44 -25.98
C PHE A 222 2.03 -14.21 -24.80
N ASN A 223 2.53 -15.44 -25.00
CA ASN A 223 3.04 -16.28 -23.91
C ASN A 223 4.34 -15.76 -23.24
N LYS A 224 4.87 -14.60 -23.67
CA LYS A 224 5.98 -13.92 -22.98
C LYS A 224 5.48 -12.90 -21.94
N ASP A 225 4.21 -12.51 -21.99
CA ASP A 225 3.54 -11.81 -20.90
C ASP A 225 3.58 -12.71 -19.66
N VAL A 226 4.13 -12.19 -18.55
CA VAL A 226 4.38 -13.00 -17.36
C VAL A 226 3.10 -13.58 -16.75
N LYS A 227 2.02 -12.79 -16.67
CA LYS A 227 0.74 -13.21 -16.08
C LYS A 227 0.04 -14.22 -17.00
N ARG A 228 0.16 -14.04 -18.32
CA ARG A 228 -0.35 -15.00 -19.32
C ARG A 228 0.40 -16.31 -19.33
N HIS A 229 1.73 -16.25 -19.21
CA HIS A 229 2.58 -17.43 -19.09
C HIS A 229 2.13 -18.27 -17.88
N VAL A 230 1.98 -17.65 -16.72
CA VAL A 230 1.45 -18.33 -15.51
C VAL A 230 0.03 -18.85 -15.73
N ARG A 231 -0.88 -18.06 -16.30
CA ARG A 231 -2.26 -18.51 -16.61
C ARG A 231 -2.30 -19.74 -17.51
N SER A 232 -1.33 -19.89 -18.43
CA SER A 232 -1.26 -21.04 -19.33
C SER A 232 -0.96 -22.35 -18.58
N ILE A 233 -0.21 -22.25 -17.48
CA ILE A 233 0.19 -23.35 -16.59
C ILE A 233 -0.88 -23.58 -15.52
N HIS A 234 -1.35 -22.51 -14.88
CA HIS A 234 -2.29 -22.51 -13.75
C HIS A 234 -3.63 -21.86 -14.15
N LYS A 235 -4.61 -22.72 -14.42
CA LYS A 235 -5.90 -22.30 -15.02
C LYS A 235 -6.95 -21.88 -14.00
N ASP A 236 -6.90 -22.41 -12.79
CA ASP A 236 -8.03 -22.38 -11.85
C ASP A 236 -7.87 -21.36 -10.71
N MET A 237 -6.67 -20.82 -10.50
CA MET A 237 -6.42 -19.81 -9.46
C MET A 237 -6.64 -18.39 -10.01
N ILE A 238 -7.02 -17.47 -9.13
CA ILE A 238 -7.12 -16.05 -9.47
C ILE A 238 -5.72 -15.45 -9.36
N LEU A 239 -5.24 -14.82 -10.42
CA LEU A 239 -3.94 -14.16 -10.45
C LEU A 239 -4.10 -12.68 -10.11
N LEU A 240 -3.39 -12.20 -9.11
CA LEU A 240 -3.44 -10.84 -8.60
C LEU A 240 -2.34 -9.98 -9.24
N ASP A 241 -2.07 -8.81 -8.65
CA ASP A 241 -1.12 -7.85 -9.20
C ASP A 241 0.31 -8.36 -9.10
N VAL A 242 1.08 -8.12 -10.16
CA VAL A 242 2.44 -8.64 -10.30
C VAL A 242 3.41 -7.66 -9.64
N SER A 243 4.36 -8.17 -8.88
CA SER A 243 5.48 -7.41 -8.36
C SER A 243 6.81 -7.95 -8.87
N PHE A 244 7.84 -7.11 -8.82
CA PHE A 244 9.19 -7.46 -9.26
C PHE A 244 10.12 -7.48 -8.06
N GLU A 245 10.61 -8.67 -7.69
CA GLU A 245 11.41 -8.88 -6.48
C GLU A 245 12.69 -9.66 -6.80
N PRO A 246 13.78 -8.98 -7.14
CA PRO A 246 15.11 -9.59 -7.15
C PRO A 246 15.48 -10.20 -5.81
N ASP A 247 16.21 -11.33 -5.85
CA ASP A 247 16.78 -11.93 -4.65
C ASP A 247 18.02 -11.18 -4.14
N ASP A 248 18.56 -11.61 -3.00
CA ASP A 248 19.77 -11.03 -2.40
C ASP A 248 21.04 -11.14 -3.28
N ASN A 249 21.01 -11.94 -4.35
CA ASN A 249 22.09 -12.06 -5.33
C ASN A 249 21.81 -11.30 -6.63
N ASP A 250 20.84 -10.40 -6.63
CA ASP A 250 20.39 -9.63 -7.79
C ASP A 250 19.80 -10.48 -8.94
N HIS A 251 19.39 -11.72 -8.66
CA HIS A 251 18.67 -12.51 -9.65
C HIS A 251 17.21 -12.06 -9.72
N PRO A 252 16.71 -11.63 -10.88
CA PRO A 252 15.39 -11.04 -10.98
C PRO A 252 14.29 -12.09 -10.87
N TYR A 253 13.20 -11.76 -10.18
CA TYR A 253 11.97 -12.55 -10.19
C TYR A 253 10.74 -11.66 -10.33
N TYR A 254 9.71 -12.19 -11.01
CA TYR A 254 8.36 -11.66 -10.87
C TYR A 254 7.58 -12.55 -9.91
N VAL A 255 6.89 -11.90 -8.98
CA VAL A 255 6.05 -12.52 -7.97
C VAL A 255 4.60 -12.24 -8.34
N ILE A 256 3.82 -13.31 -8.54
CA ILE A 256 2.39 -13.20 -8.88
C ILE A 256 1.59 -13.87 -7.78
N PRO A 257 1.04 -13.10 -6.82
CA PRO A 257 0.12 -13.63 -5.84
C PRO A 257 -1.09 -14.29 -6.50
N TYR A 258 -1.54 -15.38 -5.91
CA TYR A 258 -2.74 -16.07 -6.34
C TYR A 258 -3.67 -16.38 -5.17
N GLY A 259 -4.95 -16.44 -5.47
CA GLY A 259 -5.99 -16.66 -4.47
C GLY A 259 -7.19 -17.42 -4.98
N LYS A 260 -8.17 -17.54 -4.10
CA LYS A 260 -9.51 -18.03 -4.39
C LYS A 260 -10.52 -16.98 -3.93
N TYR A 261 -11.62 -16.87 -4.65
CA TYR A 261 -12.70 -16.06 -4.14
C TYR A 261 -13.57 -16.83 -3.14
N GLU A 262 -14.07 -16.11 -2.15
CA GLU A 262 -15.18 -16.48 -1.29
C GLU A 262 -16.37 -15.57 -1.59
N LYS A 263 -17.58 -16.05 -1.26
CA LYS A 263 -18.84 -15.33 -1.52
C LYS A 263 -18.91 -14.84 -2.97
N PHE A 264 -18.92 -15.80 -3.89
CA PHE A 264 -18.78 -15.57 -5.33
C PHE A 264 -17.47 -14.84 -5.64
N ARG A 265 -17.40 -13.81 -6.49
CA ARG A 265 -16.17 -13.08 -6.84
C ARG A 265 -15.97 -11.78 -6.05
N ASN A 266 -16.25 -11.78 -4.74
CA ASN A 266 -16.29 -10.54 -3.94
C ASN A 266 -15.30 -10.46 -2.79
N ILE A 267 -14.83 -11.61 -2.29
CA ILE A 267 -13.86 -11.67 -1.20
C ILE A 267 -12.68 -12.47 -1.72
N ILE A 268 -11.52 -11.85 -1.89
CA ILE A 268 -10.31 -12.54 -2.32
C ILE A 268 -9.53 -13.05 -1.10
N ASP A 269 -9.30 -14.36 -1.04
CA ASP A 269 -8.42 -14.97 -0.05
C ASP A 269 -7.14 -15.45 -0.73
N VAL A 270 -6.04 -14.75 -0.43
CA VAL A 270 -4.72 -15.01 -1.00
C VAL A 270 -4.17 -16.32 -0.42
N LYS A 271 -3.64 -17.18 -1.30
CA LYS A 271 -3.17 -18.53 -0.94
C LYS A 271 -1.67 -18.71 -1.07
N GLY A 272 -1.02 -17.94 -1.93
CA GLY A 272 0.40 -18.07 -2.21
C GLY A 272 0.84 -17.19 -3.36
N ILE A 273 2.03 -17.47 -3.90
CA ILE A 273 2.60 -16.80 -5.06
C ILE A 273 3.04 -17.82 -6.13
N TYR A 274 3.02 -17.39 -7.38
CA TYR A 274 3.83 -17.98 -8.43
C TYR A 274 5.08 -17.13 -8.61
N LEU A 275 6.25 -17.72 -8.35
CA LEU A 275 7.55 -17.11 -8.56
C LEU A 275 8.02 -17.46 -9.97
N VAL A 276 8.23 -16.45 -10.81
CA VAL A 276 8.63 -16.61 -12.21
C VAL A 276 10.03 -16.05 -12.42
N ASP A 277 10.91 -16.90 -12.92
CA ASP A 277 12.21 -16.48 -13.46
C ASP A 277 11.99 -15.83 -14.84
N PRO A 278 12.29 -14.52 -15.01
CA PRO A 278 12.00 -13.80 -16.25
C PRO A 278 12.95 -14.16 -17.40
N VAL A 279 14.08 -14.82 -17.12
CA VAL A 279 15.05 -15.25 -18.13
C VAL A 279 14.60 -16.55 -18.78
N THR A 280 14.18 -17.52 -17.96
CA THR A 280 13.87 -18.89 -18.38
C THR A 280 12.37 -19.18 -18.51
N GLY A 281 11.52 -18.40 -17.84
CA GLY A 281 10.09 -18.69 -17.70
C GLY A 281 9.80 -19.82 -16.71
N SER A 282 10.79 -20.29 -15.94
CA SER A 282 10.56 -21.28 -14.89
C SER A 282 9.62 -20.71 -13.84
N THR A 283 8.51 -21.41 -13.57
CA THR A 283 7.50 -21.00 -12.59
C THR A 283 7.47 -21.98 -11.42
N LYS A 284 7.59 -21.46 -10.19
CA LYS A 284 7.45 -22.23 -8.95
C LYS A 284 6.25 -21.72 -8.15
N ASP A 285 5.50 -22.64 -7.57
CA ASP A 285 4.36 -22.36 -6.70
C ASP A 285 4.82 -22.41 -5.23
N TYR A 286 4.54 -21.35 -4.48
CA TYR A 286 4.75 -21.30 -3.03
C TYR A 286 3.48 -20.86 -2.31
N PRO A 287 2.96 -21.66 -1.37
CA PRO A 287 1.94 -21.16 -0.44
C PRO A 287 2.54 -20.12 0.52
N ILE A 288 1.69 -19.26 1.10
CA ILE A 288 2.11 -18.15 2.00
C ILE A 288 3.02 -18.62 3.14
N ASP A 289 2.83 -19.83 3.67
CA ASP A 289 3.60 -20.39 4.78
C ASP A 289 4.99 -20.91 4.38
N LYS A 290 5.32 -20.94 3.08
CA LYS A 290 6.58 -21.49 2.54
C LYS A 290 7.26 -20.56 1.54
N LEU A 291 7.01 -19.27 1.64
CA LEU A 291 7.66 -18.27 0.79
C LEU A 291 9.18 -18.28 1.02
N PRO A 292 10.01 -18.15 -0.02
CA PRO A 292 11.44 -17.89 0.13
C PRO A 292 11.71 -16.63 0.97
N ASP A 293 12.83 -16.56 1.69
CA ASP A 293 13.08 -15.49 2.67
C ASP A 293 13.22 -14.09 2.06
N PHE A 294 13.68 -13.99 0.81
CA PHE A 294 13.83 -12.72 0.09
C PHE A 294 12.50 -12.12 -0.41
N ILE A 295 11.39 -12.86 -0.31
CA ILE A 295 10.09 -12.36 -0.79
C ILE A 295 9.47 -11.42 0.23
N ASP A 296 9.28 -10.16 -0.13
CA ASP A 296 8.80 -9.14 0.81
C ASP A 296 7.28 -8.98 0.82
N HIS A 297 6.60 -9.16 -0.32
CA HIS A 297 5.13 -9.24 -0.32
C HIS A 297 4.53 -10.41 -1.08
N ALA A 298 3.47 -10.96 -0.50
CA ALA A 298 2.55 -11.86 -1.17
C ALA A 298 1.11 -11.31 -1.14
N ILE A 299 0.83 -10.32 -0.31
CA ILE A 299 -0.43 -9.61 -0.26
C ILE A 299 -0.26 -8.30 -1.05
N PRO A 300 -0.89 -8.13 -2.21
CA PRO A 300 -0.83 -6.88 -2.97
C PRO A 300 -1.46 -5.71 -2.22
N THR A 301 -1.09 -4.48 -2.60
CA THR A 301 -1.69 -3.24 -2.09
C THR A 301 -3.21 -3.23 -2.27
N THR A 302 -3.72 -3.61 -3.45
CA THR A 302 -5.16 -3.69 -3.74
C THR A 302 -5.94 -4.58 -2.78
N VAL A 303 -5.35 -5.70 -2.33
CA VAL A 303 -5.96 -6.58 -1.34
C VAL A 303 -5.91 -5.96 0.06
N ALA A 304 -4.81 -5.28 0.39
CA ALA A 304 -4.67 -4.58 1.65
C ALA A 304 -5.67 -3.42 1.78
N GLU A 305 -5.90 -2.66 0.71
CA GLU A 305 -6.92 -1.61 0.62
C GLU A 305 -8.32 -2.19 0.85
N ASP A 306 -8.69 -3.24 0.11
CA ASP A 306 -9.96 -3.94 0.28
C ASP A 306 -10.17 -4.38 1.74
N TRP A 307 -9.15 -4.98 2.37
CA TRP A 307 -9.27 -5.46 3.75
C TRP A 307 -9.45 -4.29 4.74
N ASN A 308 -8.69 -3.21 4.58
CA ASN A 308 -8.81 -2.02 5.42
C ASN A 308 -10.17 -1.34 5.25
N GLU A 309 -10.62 -1.16 4.01
CA GLU A 309 -11.94 -0.59 3.72
C GLU A 309 -13.03 -1.45 4.34
N TRP A 310 -13.02 -2.78 4.14
CA TRP A 310 -14.09 -3.65 4.64
C TRP A 310 -14.13 -3.69 6.17
N TYR A 311 -12.97 -3.68 6.84
CA TYR A 311 -12.91 -3.69 8.30
C TYR A 311 -13.45 -2.38 8.90
N GLY A 312 -13.10 -1.23 8.33
CA GLY A 312 -13.56 0.07 8.84
C GLY A 312 -14.98 0.44 8.41
N LYS A 313 -15.31 0.27 7.13
CA LYS A 313 -16.55 0.77 6.51
C LYS A 313 -17.77 -0.08 6.84
N TYR A 314 -17.61 -1.40 6.90
CA TYR A 314 -18.71 -2.35 7.05
C TYR A 314 -18.94 -2.83 8.49
N VAL A 315 -18.34 -2.16 9.47
CA VAL A 315 -18.72 -2.33 10.88
C VAL A 315 -20.23 -2.10 11.04
N HIS A 316 -20.90 -3.02 11.75
CA HIS A 316 -22.36 -3.08 11.90
C HIS A 316 -23.18 -3.20 10.59
N GLY A 317 -22.53 -3.55 9.47
CA GLY A 317 -23.16 -3.88 8.18
C GLY A 317 -23.55 -2.70 7.29
N PHE A 318 -24.14 -3.02 6.12
CA PHE A 318 -24.42 -2.06 5.04
C PHE A 318 -25.20 -0.81 5.48
N TRP A 319 -26.31 -0.98 6.20
CA TRP A 319 -27.16 0.15 6.57
C TRP A 319 -26.44 1.13 7.53
N ASN A 320 -25.57 0.62 8.39
CA ASN A 320 -24.74 1.47 9.25
C ASN A 320 -23.74 2.27 8.41
N SER A 321 -23.07 1.64 7.43
CA SER A 321 -22.10 2.31 6.55
C SER A 321 -22.68 3.53 5.79
N LEU A 322 -24.00 3.53 5.53
CA LEU A 322 -24.68 4.59 4.79
C LEU A 322 -25.37 5.65 5.65
N PHE A 323 -26.03 5.25 6.74
CA PHE A 323 -26.96 6.12 7.45
C PHE A 323 -26.47 6.57 8.82
N SER A 324 -26.23 5.62 9.74
CA SER A 324 -25.86 5.93 11.12
C SER A 324 -24.37 6.26 11.24
N GLN A 325 -23.55 5.58 10.45
CA GLN A 325 -22.08 5.68 10.46
C GLN A 325 -21.48 5.53 11.88
N GLU A 326 -22.13 4.71 12.71
CA GLU A 326 -21.69 4.40 14.07
C GLU A 326 -20.43 3.52 14.00
N ASP A 327 -19.37 3.93 14.69
CA ASP A 327 -18.03 3.32 14.66
C ASP A 327 -17.37 3.21 13.26
N VAL A 328 -18.01 3.75 12.22
CA VAL A 328 -17.48 3.69 10.86
C VAL A 328 -16.24 4.56 10.75
N MET A 329 -15.22 3.98 10.15
CA MET A 329 -13.96 4.64 9.84
C MET A 329 -13.53 4.22 8.44
N VAL A 330 -12.85 5.11 7.74
CA VAL A 330 -12.36 4.87 6.38
C VAL A 330 -10.87 5.16 6.32
N PRO A 331 -10.09 4.42 5.51
CA PRO A 331 -8.72 4.80 5.20
C PRO A 331 -8.64 6.27 4.77
N THR A 332 -7.53 6.93 5.08
CA THR A 332 -7.34 8.32 4.68
C THR A 332 -7.15 8.40 3.17
N GLU A 333 -8.07 9.09 2.49
CA GLU A 333 -7.96 9.35 1.05
C GLU A 333 -6.84 10.38 0.75
N TRP A 334 -5.78 9.91 0.11
CA TRP A 334 -4.68 10.73 -0.41
C TRP A 334 -4.89 11.03 -1.90
N GLU A 335 -4.37 12.16 -2.38
CA GLU A 335 -4.41 12.48 -3.83
C GLU A 335 -3.20 11.82 -4.51
N ASP A 336 -3.45 11.11 -5.62
CA ASP A 336 -2.42 10.49 -6.47
C ASP A 336 -1.47 9.49 -5.75
N ILE A 337 -1.95 8.86 -4.66
CA ILE A 337 -1.23 7.85 -3.85
C ILE A 337 -2.24 6.77 -3.44
N ASP A 338 -1.84 5.50 -3.50
CA ASP A 338 -2.61 4.34 -3.00
C ASP A 338 -3.00 4.53 -1.53
N GLU A 339 -4.16 4.01 -1.09
CA GLU A 339 -4.66 4.21 0.29
C GLU A 339 -3.86 3.45 1.35
N VAL A 340 -2.88 2.64 0.92
CA VAL A 340 -1.93 1.92 1.76
C VAL A 340 -0.49 2.20 1.34
N ASN A 341 0.40 2.36 2.32
CA ASN A 341 1.81 2.67 2.09
C ASN A 341 2.71 1.57 2.64
N GLY A 342 3.82 1.29 1.95
CA GLY A 342 4.85 0.37 2.43
C GLY A 342 5.65 0.96 3.59
N VAL A 343 5.66 0.27 4.73
CA VAL A 343 6.45 0.61 5.91
C VAL A 343 7.25 -0.59 6.37
N PHE A 344 8.43 -0.37 6.94
CA PHE A 344 9.31 -1.43 7.41
C PHE A 344 9.34 -1.43 8.94
N ASN A 345 9.39 -2.60 9.55
CA ASN A 345 9.62 -2.72 10.99
C ASN A 345 11.13 -2.85 11.31
N GLU A 346 11.50 -3.05 12.58
CA GLU A 346 12.91 -3.25 12.99
C GLU A 346 13.59 -4.43 12.28
N ASP A 347 12.82 -5.46 11.94
CA ASP A 347 13.31 -6.66 11.25
C ASP A 347 13.36 -6.48 9.71
N LEU A 348 13.15 -5.26 9.22
CA LEU A 348 13.08 -4.91 7.80
C LEU A 348 12.04 -5.74 7.02
N GLN A 349 10.91 -6.03 7.67
CA GLN A 349 9.77 -6.67 7.03
C GLN A 349 8.79 -5.62 6.52
N LEU A 350 8.38 -5.75 5.26
CA LEU A 350 7.40 -4.88 4.66
C LEU A 350 6.00 -5.10 5.25
N HIS A 351 5.34 -4.00 5.61
CA HIS A 351 3.96 -3.94 6.04
C HIS A 351 3.21 -2.85 5.26
N TRP A 352 1.95 -3.11 4.97
CA TRP A 352 1.02 -2.10 4.47
C TRP A 352 0.44 -1.32 5.63
N PHE A 353 0.67 -0.02 5.62
CA PHE A 353 0.19 0.93 6.61
C PHE A 353 -0.90 1.80 6.02
N THR A 354 -1.93 2.06 6.80
CA THR A 354 -2.87 3.16 6.54
C THR A 354 -3.40 3.72 7.85
N ASP A 355 -3.65 5.01 7.88
CA ASP A 355 -4.39 5.67 8.96
C ASP A 355 -5.85 5.84 8.56
N PHE A 356 -6.73 5.88 9.56
CA PHE A 356 -8.16 5.98 9.35
C PHE A 356 -8.69 7.32 9.83
N THR A 357 -9.71 7.83 9.14
CA THR A 357 -10.46 9.02 9.52
C THR A 357 -11.94 8.71 9.67
N ARG A 358 -12.69 9.66 10.24
CA ARG A 358 -14.15 9.59 10.25
C ARG A 358 -14.68 9.91 8.86
N PRO A 359 -15.73 9.21 8.39
CA PRO A 359 -16.39 9.52 7.13
C PRO A 359 -16.77 11.01 7.05
N LYS A 360 -16.45 11.65 5.92
CA LYS A 360 -16.78 13.07 5.66
C LYS A 360 -16.24 14.06 6.71
N SER A 361 -15.22 13.68 7.49
CA SER A 361 -14.59 14.62 8.40
C SER A 361 -13.58 15.49 7.64
N GLY A 362 -13.71 16.80 7.81
CA GLY A 362 -12.65 17.74 7.44
C GLY A 362 -11.60 17.88 8.56
N SER A 363 -11.66 17.04 9.59
CA SER A 363 -10.68 17.07 10.68
C SER A 363 -9.34 16.54 10.18
N GLY A 364 -8.27 17.27 10.47
CA GLY A 364 -6.91 16.84 10.18
C GLY A 364 -6.38 15.75 11.10
N SER A 365 -7.27 14.97 11.73
CA SER A 365 -6.94 13.99 12.75
C SER A 365 -7.32 12.58 12.32
N MET A 366 -6.47 11.62 12.63
CA MET A 366 -6.77 10.20 12.52
C MET A 366 -7.59 9.72 13.72
N VAL A 367 -8.33 8.63 13.55
CA VAL A 367 -9.01 7.91 14.64
C VAL A 367 -8.26 6.65 15.08
N SER A 368 -7.49 6.06 14.17
CA SER A 368 -6.79 4.79 14.33
C SER A 368 -5.85 4.58 13.15
N TYR A 369 -5.03 3.53 13.19
CA TYR A 369 -4.23 3.08 12.05
C TYR A 369 -4.12 1.56 12.05
N SER A 370 -3.73 1.00 10.91
CA SER A 370 -3.51 -0.43 10.73
C SER A 370 -2.13 -0.71 10.16
N ILE A 371 -1.60 -1.87 10.53
CA ILE A 371 -0.39 -2.44 9.95
C ILE A 371 -0.72 -3.86 9.51
N LEU A 372 -0.54 -4.14 8.23
CA LEU A 372 -0.77 -5.45 7.61
C LEU A 372 0.55 -6.00 7.08
N ASN A 373 1.04 -7.10 7.64
CA ASN A 373 2.28 -7.72 7.17
C ASN A 373 2.13 -8.18 5.71
N ALA A 374 2.90 -7.59 4.79
CA ALA A 374 2.72 -7.74 3.35
C ALA A 374 3.06 -9.16 2.87
N ARG A 375 3.90 -9.88 3.62
CA ARG A 375 4.29 -11.28 3.35
C ARG A 375 3.27 -12.30 3.84
N THR A 376 2.73 -12.11 5.05
CA THR A 376 1.92 -13.13 5.75
C THR A 376 0.43 -12.83 5.81
N GLY A 377 0.01 -11.58 5.58
CA GLY A 377 -1.36 -11.13 5.74
C GLY A 377 -1.84 -11.00 7.19
N LYS A 378 -0.91 -11.01 8.17
CA LYS A 378 -1.25 -10.70 9.57
C LYS A 378 -1.63 -9.24 9.71
N PHE A 379 -2.87 -9.00 10.12
CA PHE A 379 -3.45 -7.66 10.26
C PHE A 379 -3.47 -7.27 11.73
N THR A 380 -2.81 -6.16 12.08
CA THR A 380 -2.95 -5.51 13.39
C THR A 380 -3.63 -4.15 13.25
N PHE A 381 -4.67 -3.94 14.05
CA PHE A 381 -5.42 -2.69 14.09
C PHE A 381 -5.17 -1.97 15.42
N TYR A 382 -4.73 -0.72 15.37
CA TYR A 382 -4.35 0.06 16.53
C TYR A 382 -5.38 1.14 16.85
N THR A 383 -5.86 1.13 18.09
CA THR A 383 -6.84 2.12 18.58
C THR A 383 -6.19 3.39 19.13
N GLU A 384 -4.89 3.34 19.43
CA GLU A 384 -4.12 4.55 19.73
C GLU A 384 -3.90 5.36 18.45
N GLY A 385 -3.75 6.67 18.60
CA GLY A 385 -3.70 7.59 17.46
C GLY A 385 -4.95 8.46 17.34
N ASN A 386 -6.05 8.13 18.02
CA ASN A 386 -7.25 8.95 18.00
C ASN A 386 -6.96 10.41 18.42
N GLY A 387 -7.22 11.34 17.51
CA GLY A 387 -6.98 12.77 17.70
C GLY A 387 -5.59 13.25 17.26
N LEU A 388 -4.66 12.34 16.94
CA LEU A 388 -3.38 12.68 16.34
C LEU A 388 -3.57 13.12 14.88
N LEU A 389 -2.62 13.89 14.36
CA LEU A 389 -2.56 14.37 12.98
C LEU A 389 -2.61 13.19 11.99
N ASN A 390 -3.49 13.22 11.00
CA ASN A 390 -3.52 12.22 9.93
C ASN A 390 -2.45 12.48 8.86
N GLY A 391 -2.18 11.48 8.01
CA GLY A 391 -1.13 11.55 6.98
C GLY A 391 -1.35 12.69 5.99
N LYS A 392 -2.60 12.91 5.57
CA LYS A 392 -2.98 14.01 4.68
C LYS A 392 -2.69 15.38 5.30
N SER A 393 -2.94 15.55 6.59
CA SER A 393 -2.66 16.79 7.30
C SER A 393 -1.16 16.98 7.52
N ALA A 394 -0.40 15.91 7.76
CA ALA A 394 1.06 15.97 7.79
C ALA A 394 1.65 16.45 6.45
N MET A 395 1.16 15.92 5.31
CA MET A 395 1.53 16.41 3.97
C MET A 395 1.22 17.90 3.83
N ASN A 396 0.01 18.32 4.22
CA ASN A 396 -0.40 19.73 4.16
C ASN A 396 0.50 20.65 5.02
N VAL A 397 0.93 20.19 6.20
CA VAL A 397 1.87 20.94 7.05
C VAL A 397 3.22 21.10 6.34
N ALA A 398 3.70 20.03 5.69
CA ALA A 398 4.96 20.04 4.96
C ALA A 398 4.92 21.01 3.76
N GLU A 399 3.89 20.92 2.93
CA GLU A 399 3.72 21.79 1.76
C GLU A 399 3.50 23.26 2.13
N LYS A 400 2.76 23.53 3.22
CA LYS A 400 2.59 24.91 3.73
C LYS A 400 3.91 25.50 4.19
N THR A 401 4.78 24.69 4.81
CA THR A 401 6.10 25.11 5.29
C THR A 401 6.99 25.54 4.11
N PHE A 402 6.89 24.83 2.97
CA PHE A 402 7.67 25.11 1.76
C PHE A 402 6.83 25.70 0.61
N ARG A 403 5.75 26.42 0.93
CA ARG A 403 4.82 26.99 -0.06
C ARG A 403 5.51 27.91 -1.06
N ALA A 404 6.51 28.68 -0.63
CA ALA A 404 7.27 29.59 -1.50
C ALA A 404 8.10 28.82 -2.53
N ASN A 405 8.60 27.64 -2.17
CA ASN A 405 9.38 26.77 -3.04
C ASN A 405 8.51 25.94 -3.99
N LYS A 406 7.21 25.83 -3.70
CA LYS A 406 6.26 24.96 -4.41
C LYS A 406 6.71 23.50 -4.39
N TYR A 407 7.16 23.04 -3.23
CA TYR A 407 7.42 21.62 -3.03
C TYR A 407 6.11 20.87 -2.82
N GLU A 408 6.07 19.66 -3.35
CA GLU A 408 4.97 18.71 -3.25
C GLU A 408 5.36 17.61 -2.28
N ALA A 409 4.45 17.26 -1.36
CA ALA A 409 4.70 16.18 -0.42
C ALA A 409 4.60 14.84 -1.15
N GLY A 410 5.57 13.96 -0.88
CA GLY A 410 5.44 12.54 -1.20
C GLY A 410 4.61 11.82 -0.15
N THR A 411 4.51 10.51 -0.33
CA THR A 411 3.82 9.59 0.57
C THR A 411 4.33 9.71 2.01
N PRO A 412 3.45 10.06 2.98
CA PRO A 412 3.84 10.20 4.37
C PRO A 412 3.90 8.82 5.05
N ILE A 413 4.91 8.60 5.89
CA ILE A 413 5.08 7.34 6.63
C ILE A 413 5.06 7.62 8.13
N LEU A 414 4.25 6.86 8.88
CA LEU A 414 4.17 7.00 10.34
C LEU A 414 5.15 6.03 11.03
N TYR A 415 6.02 6.57 11.87
CA TYR A 415 6.89 5.80 12.76
C TYR A 415 6.78 6.27 14.20
N THR A 416 7.22 5.42 15.12
CA THR A 416 7.50 5.83 16.50
C THR A 416 8.98 6.19 16.61
N ILE A 417 9.28 7.50 16.63
CA ILE A 417 10.63 8.06 16.69
C ILE A 417 10.78 8.74 18.05
N TYR A 418 11.81 8.37 18.83
CA TYR A 418 12.02 8.85 20.20
C TYR A 418 10.81 8.69 21.13
N GLY A 419 10.03 7.62 20.94
CA GLY A 419 8.81 7.36 21.71
C GLY A 419 7.59 8.18 21.29
N GLN A 420 7.68 8.95 20.19
CA GLN A 420 6.61 9.79 19.67
C GLN A 420 6.15 9.32 18.30
N PHE A 421 4.83 9.27 18.08
CA PHE A 421 4.27 9.13 16.74
C PHE A 421 4.70 10.30 15.87
N THR A 422 5.38 10.00 14.77
CA THR A 422 6.07 10.95 13.93
C THR A 422 5.85 10.59 12.46
N TRP A 423 5.34 11.56 11.71
CA TRP A 423 5.24 11.46 10.25
C TRP A 423 6.56 11.85 9.60
N VAL A 424 7.09 10.95 8.79
CA VAL A 424 8.19 11.18 7.86
C VAL A 424 7.57 11.60 6.54
N VAL A 425 7.77 12.86 6.14
CA VAL A 425 7.19 13.43 4.93
C VAL A 425 8.32 13.93 4.02
N PRO A 426 8.61 13.21 2.93
CA PRO A 426 9.55 13.72 1.93
C PRO A 426 8.89 14.79 1.06
N LEU A 427 9.70 15.74 0.57
CA LEU A 427 9.27 16.85 -0.27
C LEU A 427 10.09 16.88 -1.55
N MET A 428 9.40 17.00 -2.68
CA MET A 428 9.99 17.05 -4.01
C MET A 428 9.64 18.38 -4.71
N ASP A 429 10.44 18.75 -5.71
CA ASP A 429 10.03 19.80 -6.64
C ASP A 429 9.08 19.27 -7.72
N SER A 430 8.62 20.17 -8.60
CA SER A 430 7.73 19.83 -9.72
C SER A 430 8.33 18.86 -10.75
N ASN A 431 9.63 18.55 -10.67
CA ASN A 431 10.30 17.54 -11.51
C ASN A 431 10.54 16.23 -10.73
N HIS A 432 9.87 16.06 -9.59
CA HIS A 432 10.01 14.91 -8.69
C HIS A 432 11.42 14.73 -8.12
N VAL A 433 12.24 15.79 -8.11
CA VAL A 433 13.55 15.75 -7.48
C VAL A 433 13.39 15.94 -5.98
N PHE A 434 13.96 15.05 -5.18
CA PHE A 434 13.99 15.20 -3.72
C PHE A 434 14.69 16.50 -3.31
N ARG A 435 14.06 17.27 -2.41
CA ARG A 435 14.56 18.57 -1.96
C ARG A 435 14.75 18.65 -0.46
N GLN A 436 13.77 18.16 0.29
CA GLN A 436 13.72 18.25 1.74
C GLN A 436 12.96 17.06 2.32
N MET A 437 13.14 16.83 3.60
CA MET A 437 12.32 15.94 4.40
C MET A 437 11.85 16.67 5.65
N MET A 438 10.70 16.26 6.16
CA MET A 438 10.17 16.73 7.43
C MET A 438 9.83 15.56 8.36
N LEU A 439 10.19 15.70 9.63
CA LEU A 439 9.67 14.89 10.72
C LEU A 439 8.64 15.72 11.46
N ILE A 440 7.37 15.31 11.43
CA ILE A 440 6.26 16.05 12.02
C ILE A 440 5.66 15.21 13.14
N ASN A 441 5.67 15.75 14.36
CA ASN A 441 5.03 15.08 15.49
C ASN A 441 3.52 14.99 15.27
N ALA A 442 2.96 13.78 15.43
CA ALA A 442 1.54 13.55 15.19
C ALA A 442 0.65 14.16 16.30
N LYS A 443 1.17 14.47 17.49
CA LYS A 443 0.40 15.10 18.57
C LYS A 443 0.34 16.62 18.43
N ASP A 444 1.40 17.24 17.94
CA ASP A 444 1.49 18.70 17.75
C ASP A 444 2.23 19.03 16.44
N GLU A 445 1.46 19.46 15.43
CA GLU A 445 1.98 19.82 14.10
C GLU A 445 3.01 20.97 14.11
N LYS A 446 3.14 21.72 15.22
CA LYS A 446 4.17 22.76 15.38
C LYS A 446 5.51 22.20 15.86
N VAL A 447 5.55 20.93 16.28
CA VAL A 447 6.77 20.21 16.66
C VAL A 447 7.24 19.42 15.45
N TYR A 448 8.13 20.03 14.67
CA TYR A 448 8.73 19.40 13.50
C TYR A 448 10.19 19.81 13.34
N SER A 449 10.91 19.04 12.53
CA SER A 449 12.20 19.41 11.95
C SER A 449 12.15 19.32 10.42
N THR A 450 13.15 19.92 9.78
CA THR A 450 13.33 19.88 8.32
C THR A 450 14.80 19.61 8.03
N GLY A 451 15.10 18.81 7.01
CA GLY A 451 16.48 18.56 6.60
C GLY A 451 16.58 17.99 5.19
N ASP A 452 17.72 18.22 4.56
CA ASP A 452 18.11 17.59 3.29
C ASP A 452 18.99 16.36 3.49
N THR A 453 19.39 16.08 4.73
CA THR A 453 20.08 14.85 5.13
C THR A 453 19.39 14.20 6.29
N LYS A 454 19.44 12.87 6.33
CA LYS A 454 18.90 12.08 7.43
C LYS A 454 19.48 12.49 8.79
N ARG A 455 20.81 12.67 8.89
CA ARG A 455 21.45 13.02 10.16
C ARG A 455 20.93 14.35 10.75
N SER A 456 20.97 15.43 9.97
CA SER A 456 20.51 16.74 10.45
C SER A 456 19.02 16.71 10.80
N LEU A 457 18.23 16.01 10.01
CA LEU A 457 16.78 15.88 10.22
C LEU A 457 16.44 15.28 11.59
N PHE A 458 17.10 14.17 11.96
CA PHE A 458 16.84 13.47 13.22
C PHE A 458 17.44 14.23 14.42
N ASP A 459 18.66 14.77 14.29
CA ASP A 459 19.30 15.61 15.31
C ASP A 459 18.43 16.84 15.66
N ASP A 460 17.90 17.53 14.64
CA ASP A 460 17.02 18.69 14.82
C ASP A 460 15.64 18.29 15.36
N TYR A 461 15.15 17.11 15.00
CA TYR A 461 13.85 16.61 15.49
C TYR A 461 13.91 16.31 16.98
N LYS A 462 15.00 15.68 17.41
CA LYS A 462 15.31 15.40 18.81
C LYS A 462 15.36 16.69 19.63
N TYR A 463 15.97 17.75 19.11
CA TYR A 463 15.94 19.08 19.72
C TYR A 463 14.51 19.68 19.73
N ALA A 464 13.75 19.53 18.64
CA ALA A 464 12.39 20.02 18.53
C ALA A 464 11.45 19.34 19.54
N ILE A 465 11.52 18.01 19.69
CA ILE A 465 10.84 17.28 20.76
C ILE A 465 11.28 17.87 22.10
N ALA A 466 12.58 18.00 22.32
CA ALA A 466 13.07 18.38 23.62
C ALA A 466 12.66 19.80 24.07
N THR A 467 12.49 20.71 23.12
CA THR A 467 12.29 22.14 23.42
C THR A 467 10.90 22.63 23.09
N LYS A 468 10.20 22.00 22.15
CA LYS A 468 8.88 22.42 21.70
C LYS A 468 7.79 21.49 22.20
N LEU A 469 8.02 20.17 22.28
CA LEU A 469 7.01 19.26 22.83
C LEU A 469 6.82 19.58 24.32
N GLY A 470 5.62 20.02 24.68
CA GLY A 470 5.29 20.30 26.08
C GLY A 470 5.19 19.02 26.91
N LYS A 471 4.51 19.07 28.06
CA LYS A 471 4.32 17.90 28.93
C LYS A 471 3.66 16.75 28.15
N ASP A 472 4.37 15.63 28.05
CA ASP A 472 3.86 14.43 27.42
C ASP A 472 3.68 13.31 28.44
N GLU A 473 2.45 12.80 28.56
CA GLU A 473 2.10 11.70 29.46
C GLU A 473 2.27 10.32 28.79
N THR A 474 2.69 10.26 27.52
CA THR A 474 2.92 8.98 26.86
C THR A 474 4.16 8.30 27.46
N THR A 475 3.98 7.06 27.92
CA THR A 475 5.06 6.23 28.45
C THR A 475 5.89 5.76 27.24
N PRO A 476 7.19 6.13 27.10
CA PRO A 476 8.03 5.65 26.01
C PRO A 476 8.08 4.13 26.03
N THR A 477 8.10 3.52 24.85
CA THR A 477 8.21 2.07 24.71
C THR A 477 9.62 1.60 25.10
N ASP A 478 9.72 0.34 25.57
CA ASP A 478 10.82 -0.29 26.34
C ASP A 478 12.25 -0.35 25.71
N LYS A 479 12.59 0.55 24.77
CA LYS A 479 13.99 0.94 24.54
C LYS A 479 14.30 2.22 25.31
N ALA A 480 14.57 2.03 26.60
CA ALA A 480 15.56 2.77 27.42
C ALA A 480 15.71 4.30 27.32
N LEU A 481 14.66 5.09 27.04
CA LEU A 481 14.81 6.56 26.99
C LEU A 481 14.40 7.28 28.29
N LEU A 482 13.43 6.82 29.08
CA LEU A 482 12.97 7.62 30.23
C LEU A 482 13.83 7.33 31.48
N LYS A 483 14.71 8.26 31.86
CA LYS A 483 15.59 8.15 33.05
C LYS A 483 15.18 9.14 34.13
N SER A 484 15.29 8.71 35.38
CA SER A 484 15.13 9.59 36.55
C SER A 484 16.48 10.11 37.01
N GLN A 485 16.56 11.40 37.30
CA GLN A 485 17.78 12.07 37.73
C GLN A 485 17.49 12.97 38.93
N LYS A 486 18.42 12.96 39.89
CA LYS A 486 18.45 13.89 41.01
C LYS A 486 19.82 14.53 41.09
N GLY A 487 19.88 15.84 41.33
CA GLY A 487 21.16 16.53 41.43
C GLY A 487 21.06 17.98 41.85
N ILE A 488 22.21 18.54 42.18
CA ILE A 488 22.35 19.97 42.51
C ILE A 488 22.65 20.74 41.23
N VAL A 489 21.87 21.78 40.96
CA VAL A 489 22.02 22.62 39.78
C VAL A 489 23.37 23.35 39.78
N SER A 490 24.16 23.15 38.72
CA SER A 490 25.49 23.75 38.54
C SER A 490 25.46 25.02 37.69
N HIS A 491 24.60 25.05 36.67
CA HIS A 491 24.41 26.16 35.74
C HIS A 491 22.93 26.29 35.37
N VAL A 492 22.47 27.52 35.13
CA VAL A 492 21.11 27.83 34.69
C VAL A 492 21.18 28.93 33.64
N TYR A 493 20.40 28.77 32.58
CA TYR A 493 20.16 29.75 31.55
C TYR A 493 18.65 29.81 31.27
N LYS A 494 18.10 31.01 31.13
CA LYS A 494 16.67 31.24 30.92
C LYS A 494 16.51 32.05 29.65
N ALA A 495 15.68 31.59 28.73
CA ALA A 495 15.36 32.30 27.50
C ALA A 495 13.85 32.33 27.30
N GLU A 496 13.34 33.49 26.88
CA GLU A 496 11.97 33.59 26.41
C GLU A 496 11.82 32.87 25.06
N THR A 497 10.70 32.19 24.91
CA THR A 497 10.28 31.47 23.72
C THR A 497 8.79 31.72 23.48
N ASP A 498 8.29 31.36 22.30
CA ASP A 498 6.87 31.47 21.98
C ASP A 498 5.97 30.62 22.90
N ARG A 499 6.55 29.65 23.64
CA ARG A 499 5.88 28.81 24.65
C ARG A 499 6.25 29.18 26.10
N GLY A 500 6.58 30.44 26.37
CA GLY A 500 6.96 30.90 27.71
C GLY A 500 8.48 30.89 27.93
N THR A 501 8.94 30.72 29.16
CA THR A 501 10.38 30.70 29.47
C THR A 501 10.92 29.28 29.41
N ALA A 502 11.85 29.02 28.49
CA ALA A 502 12.64 27.81 28.47
C ALA A 502 13.80 27.95 29.46
N VAL A 503 13.81 27.09 30.48
CA VAL A 503 14.86 27.04 31.49
C VAL A 503 15.80 25.88 31.17
N LYS A 504 17.03 26.21 30.80
CA LYS A 504 18.10 25.26 30.53
C LYS A 504 19.00 25.17 31.77
N PHE A 505 19.24 23.99 32.30
CA PHE A 505 20.07 23.82 33.49
C PHE A 505 20.97 22.59 33.40
N MET A 506 22.07 22.61 34.14
CA MET A 506 22.98 21.46 34.30
C MET A 506 23.01 21.07 35.77
N ILE A 507 23.32 19.82 36.08
CA ILE A 507 23.53 19.35 37.47
C ILE A 507 25.01 19.01 37.68
N LYS A 508 25.48 19.03 38.93
CA LYS A 508 26.87 18.68 39.27
C LYS A 508 27.18 17.23 38.84
N GLY A 509 28.31 17.05 38.14
CA GLY A 509 28.78 15.73 37.70
C GLY A 509 28.06 15.15 36.48
N ASN A 510 27.25 15.96 35.79
CA ASN A 510 26.61 15.58 34.54
C ASN A 510 26.81 16.70 33.50
N ASP A 511 27.28 16.34 32.31
CA ASP A 511 27.58 17.28 31.23
C ASP A 511 26.35 17.57 30.35
N LYS A 512 25.21 16.92 30.60
CA LYS A 512 23.95 17.19 29.91
C LYS A 512 23.31 18.51 30.36
N ILE A 513 22.70 19.18 29.40
CA ILE A 513 21.87 20.37 29.55
C ILE A 513 20.42 19.93 29.51
N PHE A 514 19.74 20.01 30.64
CA PHE A 514 18.33 19.71 30.77
C PHE A 514 17.50 20.95 30.43
N VAL A 515 16.41 20.76 29.69
CA VAL A 515 15.48 21.82 29.29
C VAL A 515 14.12 21.55 29.92
N VAL A 516 13.54 22.56 30.55
CA VAL A 516 12.18 22.53 31.08
C VAL A 516 11.45 23.81 30.67
N GLN A 517 10.19 23.68 30.25
CA GLN A 517 9.36 24.82 29.87
C GLN A 517 8.51 25.32 31.03
N SER A 518 8.43 26.65 31.20
CA SER A 518 7.63 27.27 32.26
C SER A 518 6.13 27.03 32.11
N THR A 519 5.65 26.74 30.90
CA THR A 519 4.24 26.37 30.67
C THR A 519 3.89 25.00 31.25
N ASP A 520 4.85 24.08 31.28
CA ASP A 520 4.65 22.73 31.83
C ASP A 520 4.93 22.71 33.33
N PHE A 521 5.94 23.47 33.76
CA PHE A 521 6.32 23.60 35.16
C PHE A 521 6.52 25.08 35.51
N PRO A 522 5.49 25.78 36.00
CA PRO A 522 5.53 27.21 36.28
C PRO A 522 6.68 27.63 37.21
N TYR A 523 6.98 26.80 38.21
CA TYR A 523 8.04 27.09 39.17
C TYR A 523 9.46 26.90 38.63
N SER A 524 9.63 26.32 37.43
CA SER A 524 10.95 26.16 36.80
C SER A 524 11.67 27.50 36.58
N ILE A 525 10.93 28.59 36.42
CA ILE A 525 11.50 29.95 36.28
C ILE A 525 12.31 30.38 37.50
N PHE A 526 12.09 29.76 38.66
CA PHE A 526 12.80 30.07 39.91
C PHE A 526 14.01 29.17 40.15
N ILE A 527 14.34 28.25 39.22
CA ILE A 527 15.55 27.43 39.35
C ILE A 527 16.77 28.35 39.39
N GLU A 528 17.62 28.13 40.38
CA GLU A 528 18.90 28.81 40.57
C GLU A 528 20.04 27.81 40.79
N LYS A 529 21.27 28.31 40.59
CA LYS A 529 22.47 27.54 40.87
C LYS A 529 22.54 27.20 42.37
N GLY A 530 22.70 25.93 42.69
CA GLY A 530 22.78 25.43 44.06
C GLY A 530 21.51 24.72 44.56
N MET A 531 20.37 24.86 43.88
CA MET A 531 19.13 24.17 44.24
C MET A 531 19.19 22.68 43.91
N SER A 532 18.46 21.85 44.67
CA SER A 532 18.31 20.42 44.35
C SER A 532 17.09 20.24 43.44
N VAL A 533 17.28 19.50 42.35
CA VAL A 533 16.19 19.15 41.42
C VAL A 533 16.08 17.64 41.30
N GLU A 534 14.86 17.15 41.14
CA GLU A 534 14.53 15.75 40.90
C GLU A 534 13.53 15.68 39.75
N PHE A 535 13.89 14.95 38.69
CA PHE A 535 13.14 14.98 37.45
C PHE A 535 13.36 13.75 36.60
N ASN A 536 12.39 13.49 35.72
CA ASN A 536 12.53 12.48 34.69
C ASN A 536 12.86 13.17 33.35
N TYR A 537 13.62 12.50 32.49
CA TYR A 537 14.00 13.03 31.18
C TYR A 537 14.10 11.92 30.15
N ILE A 538 13.95 12.30 28.88
CA ILE A 538 14.20 11.40 27.75
C ILE A 538 15.71 11.46 27.45
N ASP A 539 16.44 10.40 27.80
CA ASP A 539 17.87 10.25 27.56
C ASP A 539 18.13 9.82 26.13
N THR A 540 18.38 10.80 25.28
CA THR A 540 18.56 10.58 23.86
C THR A 540 20.05 10.49 23.48
N GLU A 541 20.98 10.16 24.40
CA GLU A 541 22.46 10.22 24.22
C GLU A 541 23.04 11.61 23.91
N GLU A 542 22.18 12.59 23.65
CA GLU A 542 22.52 13.94 23.27
C GLU A 542 22.98 14.79 24.47
N THR A 543 23.69 15.88 24.16
CA THR A 543 24.09 16.86 25.19
C THR A 543 22.87 17.59 25.77
N ILE A 544 21.79 17.73 25.01
CA ILE A 544 20.57 18.42 25.44
C ILE A 544 19.44 17.38 25.65
N ALA A 545 18.78 17.43 26.80
CA ALA A 545 17.66 16.54 27.11
C ALA A 545 16.47 17.30 27.67
N SER A 546 15.26 16.87 27.35
CA SER A 546 14.04 17.47 27.90
C SER A 546 13.54 16.76 29.13
N VAL A 547 13.14 17.56 30.10
CA VAL A 547 12.43 17.09 31.28
C VAL A 547 11.03 16.64 30.86
N ASN A 548 10.69 15.40 31.17
CA ASN A 548 9.40 14.80 30.88
C ASN A 548 8.79 14.25 32.19
N GLY A 549 7.49 14.46 32.43
CA GLY A 549 6.79 13.82 33.56
C GLY A 549 6.77 14.65 34.85
N GLU A 550 7.45 14.19 35.90
CA GLU A 550 7.55 14.91 37.18
C GLU A 550 8.82 15.77 37.24
N PHE A 551 8.69 17.00 37.76
CA PHE A 551 9.80 17.90 38.05
C PHE A 551 9.60 18.52 39.43
N LYS A 552 10.52 18.27 40.34
CA LYS A 552 10.50 18.77 41.73
C LYS A 552 11.73 19.62 41.98
N ILE A 553 11.49 20.81 42.55
CA ILE A 553 12.52 21.70 43.09
C ILE A 553 12.48 21.52 44.60
N ASN A 554 13.60 21.10 45.18
CA ASN A 554 13.78 20.99 46.62
C ASN A 554 14.71 22.12 47.06
N GLU A 555 14.29 22.85 48.11
CA GLU A 555 15.07 23.92 48.73
C GLU A 555 16.31 23.41 49.48
#